data_AF-A0A142XGT9-F1
#
_entry.id   AF-A0A142XGT9-F1
#
_cell.length_a   1.000
_cell.length_b   1.000
_cell.length_c   1.000
_cell.angle_alpha   90.00
_cell.angle_beta   90.00
_cell.angle_gamma   90.00
#
_symmetry.space_group_name_H-M   'P 1'
#
loop_
_entity.id
_entity.type
_entity.pdbx_description
1 polymer ?
#
loop_
_entity_poly.entity_id
_entity_poly.type
_entity_poly.pdbx_seq_one_letter_code
_entity_poly.pdbx_strand_id
1 'polypeptide(L)'
;MNQSTWPDCINDGYFVNECLHPGYVVRERMENLAHMMANAKPSLTSHQIRRFFQHCRAIEARLRAKTSTWGRELTEFKKLDVAVADAFGKSPPKVPEIFRDFIQKNVLAVKTEKDFLEGFLPHFEALVGFGSAYFRSERN
;
A
#
# COMPACT_ATOMS: atom_id res chain seq x y z
N MET A 1 23.94 12.79 -1.72
CA MET A 1 23.74 11.49 -1.05
C MET A 1 22.41 10.94 -1.54
N ASN A 2 22.41 9.87 -2.35
CA ASN A 2 21.19 9.23 -2.82
C ASN A 2 20.51 8.55 -1.62
N GLN A 3 19.55 9.22 -1.01
CA GLN A 3 18.65 8.56 -0.07
C GLN A 3 17.70 7.70 -0.91
N SER A 4 17.86 6.38 -0.82
CA SER A 4 16.85 5.44 -1.32
C SER A 4 15.56 5.71 -0.55
N THR A 5 14.62 6.41 -1.17
CA THR A 5 13.41 6.95 -0.53
C THR A 5 12.27 5.95 -0.44
N TRP A 6 12.42 4.74 -0.98
CA TRP A 6 11.37 3.72 -0.95
C TRP A 6 11.96 2.33 -1.12
N PRO A 7 11.64 1.36 -0.24
CA PRO A 7 12.62 0.41 0.23
C PRO A 7 13.05 -0.56 -0.86
N ASP A 8 14.35 -0.57 -1.13
CA ASP A 8 15.02 -1.67 -1.84
C ASP A 8 14.82 -3.03 -1.11
N CYS A 9 14.43 -3.00 0.18
CA CYS A 9 14.29 -4.17 1.03
C CYS A 9 12.98 -4.96 0.86
N ILE A 10 11.98 -4.48 0.10
CA ILE A 10 10.76 -5.27 -0.12
C ILE A 10 10.99 -6.45 -1.07
N ASN A 11 12.11 -6.44 -1.81
CA ASN A 11 12.51 -7.55 -2.67
C ASN A 11 12.79 -8.84 -1.88
N ASP A 12 13.19 -8.70 -0.60
CA ASP A 12 13.45 -9.83 0.30
C ASP A 12 12.20 -10.23 1.11
N GLY A 13 11.06 -9.61 0.85
CA GLY A 13 9.79 -9.83 1.56
C GLY A 13 9.57 -8.91 2.77
N TYR A 14 8.59 -9.28 3.60
CA TYR A 14 8.20 -8.46 4.77
C TYR A 14 8.94 -8.83 6.07
N PHE A 15 9.50 -10.03 6.15
CA PHE A 15 9.95 -10.59 7.42
C PHE A 15 11.47 -10.73 7.49
N VAL A 16 12.04 -10.35 8.63
CA VAL A 16 13.42 -10.63 9.02
C VAL A 16 13.37 -11.42 10.32
N ASN A 17 13.99 -12.61 10.34
CA ASN A 17 13.90 -13.54 11.49
C ASN A 17 12.45 -13.80 11.91
N GLU A 18 11.58 -14.07 10.94
CA GLU A 18 10.12 -14.31 11.12
C GLU A 18 9.29 -13.13 11.65
N CYS A 19 9.92 -12.00 12.00
CA CYS A 19 9.28 -10.78 12.47
C CYS A 19 9.12 -9.76 11.34
N LEU A 20 8.05 -8.97 11.36
CA LEU A 20 7.87 -7.86 10.42
C LEU A 20 9.05 -6.89 10.52
N HIS A 21 9.66 -6.53 9.39
CA HIS A 21 10.75 -5.58 9.37
C HIS A 21 10.27 -4.21 9.91
N PRO A 22 10.84 -3.68 11.02
CA PRO A 22 10.32 -2.49 11.71
C PRO A 22 10.20 -1.24 10.83
N GLY A 23 11.05 -1.15 9.80
CA GLY A 23 11.02 -0.07 8.81
C GLY A 23 9.70 0.07 8.03
N TYR A 24 8.82 -0.94 8.02
CA TYR A 24 7.50 -0.87 7.41
C TYR A 24 6.42 -0.25 8.31
N VAL A 25 6.71 -0.04 9.60
CA VAL A 25 5.74 0.50 10.57
C VAL A 25 6.29 1.70 11.37
N VAL A 26 7.50 2.17 11.05
CA VAL A 26 8.10 3.32 11.76
C VAL A 26 7.55 4.64 11.22
N ARG A 27 7.15 5.52 12.14
CA ARG A 27 6.52 6.83 11.85
C ARG A 27 7.30 7.63 10.82
N GLU A 28 8.59 7.86 11.04
CA GLU A 28 9.43 8.72 10.20
C GLU A 28 9.37 8.34 8.73
N ARG A 29 9.47 7.03 8.42
CA ARG A 29 9.42 6.53 7.04
C ARG A 29 8.03 6.67 6.44
N MET A 30 6.99 6.34 7.20
CA MET A 30 5.61 6.39 6.72
C MET A 30 5.13 7.82 6.50
N GLU A 31 5.50 8.76 7.37
CA GLU A 31 5.20 10.18 7.20
C GLU A 31 5.93 10.76 6.00
N ASN A 32 7.22 10.43 5.82
CA ASN A 32 7.97 10.88 4.65
C ASN A 32 7.33 10.37 3.35
N LEU A 33 6.99 9.08 3.28
CA LEU A 33 6.30 8.53 2.12
C LEU A 33 4.96 9.23 1.85
N ALA A 34 4.12 9.37 2.89
CA ALA A 34 2.83 10.03 2.77
C ALA A 34 2.98 11.47 2.29
N HIS A 35 3.96 12.20 2.81
CA HIS A 35 4.30 13.54 2.38
C HIS A 35 4.71 13.58 0.91
N MET A 36 5.56 12.65 0.45
CA MET A 36 5.93 12.54 -0.97
C MET A 36 4.72 12.26 -1.86
N MET A 37 3.85 11.32 -1.47
CA MET A 37 2.63 10.97 -2.21
C MET A 37 1.63 12.14 -2.28
N ALA A 38 1.46 12.87 -1.17
CA ALA A 38 0.53 14.00 -1.10
C ALA A 38 1.00 15.22 -1.90
N ASN A 39 2.32 15.43 -2.03
CA ASN A 39 2.89 16.57 -2.76
C ASN A 39 3.32 16.25 -4.21
N ALA A 40 3.16 14.99 -4.65
CA ALA A 40 3.41 14.60 -6.03
C ALA A 40 2.39 15.23 -7.00
N LYS A 41 2.65 15.09 -8.31
CA LYS A 41 1.75 15.54 -9.39
C LYS A 41 1.36 14.33 -10.26
N PRO A 42 0.08 13.91 -10.25
CA PRO A 42 -1.02 14.39 -9.41
C PRO A 42 -0.80 14.06 -7.92
N SER A 43 -1.44 14.78 -7.01
CA SER A 43 -1.38 14.50 -5.57
C SER A 43 -2.25 13.29 -5.21
N LEU A 44 -1.77 12.39 -4.34
CA LEU A 44 -2.61 11.33 -3.78
C LEU A 44 -3.60 11.91 -2.77
N THR A 45 -4.88 11.63 -2.93
CA THR A 45 -5.93 12.18 -2.07
C THR A 45 -6.33 11.21 -0.96
N SER A 46 -6.90 11.74 0.13
CA SER A 46 -7.43 10.94 1.24
C SER A 46 -8.46 9.90 0.77
N HIS A 47 -9.27 10.27 -0.22
CA HIS A 47 -10.28 9.37 -0.77
C HIS A 47 -9.66 8.21 -1.57
N GLN A 48 -8.65 8.51 -2.39
CA GLN A 48 -7.95 7.51 -3.20
C GLN A 48 -7.27 6.47 -2.31
N ILE A 49 -6.43 6.89 -1.36
CA ILE A 49 -5.69 5.95 -0.51
C ILE A 49 -6.64 5.09 0.33
N ARG A 50 -7.71 5.68 0.89
CA ARG A 50 -8.72 4.95 1.67
C ARG A 50 -9.43 3.91 0.82
N ARG A 51 -9.73 4.19 -0.45
CA ARG A 51 -10.39 3.21 -1.34
C ARG A 51 -9.54 1.93 -1.50
N PHE A 52 -8.24 2.09 -1.75
CA PHE A 52 -7.32 0.96 -1.84
C PHE A 52 -7.21 0.21 -0.50
N PHE A 53 -7.09 0.94 0.61
CA PHE A 53 -7.00 0.32 1.93
C PHE A 53 -8.28 -0.44 2.32
N GLN A 54 -9.46 0.10 2.03
CA GLN A 54 -10.74 -0.56 2.31
C GLN A 54 -10.92 -1.86 1.51
N HIS A 55 -10.43 -1.91 0.28
CA HIS A 55 -10.39 -3.18 -0.49
C HIS A 55 -9.59 -4.25 0.26
N CYS A 56 -8.45 -3.87 0.85
CA CYS A 56 -7.62 -4.77 1.65
C CYS A 56 -8.33 -5.20 2.94
N ARG A 57 -9.02 -4.28 3.64
CA ARG A 57 -9.82 -4.60 4.84
C ARG A 57 -10.97 -5.54 4.54
N ALA A 58 -11.59 -5.45 3.36
CA ALA A 58 -12.63 -6.37 2.94
C ALA A 58 -12.10 -7.80 2.73
N ILE A 59 -10.90 -7.93 2.15
CA ILE A 59 -10.20 -9.22 2.02
C ILE A 59 -9.88 -9.79 3.41
N GLU A 60 -9.27 -8.97 4.27
CA GLU A 60 -8.95 -9.35 5.65
C GLU A 60 -10.17 -9.88 6.41
N ALA A 61 -11.29 -9.17 6.33
CA ALA A 61 -12.53 -9.56 7.00
C ALA A 61 -12.99 -10.96 6.57
N ARG A 62 -12.91 -11.29 5.27
CA ARG A 62 -13.29 -12.62 4.75
C ARG A 62 -12.33 -13.73 5.20
N LEU A 63 -11.03 -13.45 5.20
CA LEU A 63 -10.01 -14.40 5.66
C LEU A 63 -10.17 -14.69 7.17
N ARG A 64 -10.28 -13.64 7.99
CA ARG A 64 -10.45 -13.77 9.45
C ARG A 64 -11.77 -14.45 9.83
N ALA A 65 -12.85 -14.17 9.10
CA ALA A 65 -14.14 -14.83 9.29
C ALA A 65 -14.18 -16.27 8.75
N LYS A 66 -13.10 -16.73 8.09
CA LYS A 66 -13.02 -18.04 7.42
C LYS A 66 -14.14 -18.27 6.39
N THR A 67 -14.64 -17.19 5.79
CA THR A 67 -15.64 -17.25 4.71
C THR A 67 -15.01 -17.30 3.33
N SER A 68 -13.68 -17.18 3.26
CA SER A 68 -12.88 -17.33 2.05
C SER A 68 -11.50 -17.91 2.38
N THR A 69 -10.72 -18.24 1.34
CA THR A 69 -9.35 -18.77 1.47
C THR A 69 -8.37 -17.83 0.79
N TRP A 70 -7.10 -17.87 1.20
CA TRP A 70 -6.05 -17.08 0.55
C TRP A 70 -5.98 -17.30 -0.96
N GLY A 71 -6.10 -18.55 -1.43
CA GLY A 71 -6.08 -18.84 -2.87
C GLY A 71 -7.16 -18.11 -3.67
N ARG A 72 -8.36 -17.94 -3.08
CA ARG A 72 -9.45 -17.17 -3.69
C ARG A 72 -9.19 -15.66 -3.60
N GLU A 73 -8.80 -15.19 -2.43
CA GLU A 73 -8.57 -13.77 -2.16
C GLU A 73 -7.32 -13.21 -2.83
N LEU A 74 -6.34 -14.05 -3.17
CA LEU A 74 -5.13 -13.64 -3.91
C LEU A 74 -5.48 -12.95 -5.23
N THR A 75 -6.50 -13.44 -5.93
CA THR A 75 -6.96 -12.82 -7.18
C THR A 75 -7.57 -11.44 -6.91
N GLU A 76 -8.37 -11.30 -5.85
CA GLU A 76 -8.93 -10.00 -5.45
C GLU A 76 -7.83 -9.03 -4.99
N PHE A 77 -6.83 -9.51 -4.26
CA PHE A 77 -5.68 -8.72 -3.85
C PHE A 77 -4.87 -8.22 -5.06
N LYS A 78 -4.63 -9.07 -6.05
CA LYS A 78 -3.92 -8.68 -7.30
C LYS A 78 -4.65 -7.60 -8.11
N LYS A 79 -5.96 -7.42 -7.93
CA LYS A 79 -6.70 -6.31 -8.58
C LYS A 79 -6.23 -4.94 -8.11
N LEU A 80 -5.50 -4.81 -7.01
CA LEU A 80 -4.88 -3.55 -6.61
C LEU A 80 -3.90 -3.04 -7.67
N ASP A 81 -3.10 -3.92 -8.26
CA ASP A 81 -2.17 -3.56 -9.35
C ASP A 81 -2.94 -3.10 -10.60
N VAL A 82 -4.00 -3.84 -10.97
CA VAL A 82 -4.89 -3.44 -12.07
C VAL A 82 -5.51 -2.06 -11.82
N ALA A 83 -6.01 -1.81 -10.61
CA ALA A 83 -6.64 -0.56 -10.24
C ALA A 83 -5.67 0.63 -10.25
N VAL A 84 -4.43 0.44 -9.75
CA VAL A 84 -3.44 1.51 -9.74
C VAL A 84 -2.89 1.78 -11.15
N ALA A 85 -2.75 0.74 -11.98
CA ALA A 85 -2.35 0.88 -13.38
C ALA A 85 -3.38 1.66 -14.20
N ASP A 86 -4.68 1.35 -14.06
CA ASP A 86 -5.75 2.12 -14.73
C ASP A 86 -5.76 3.57 -14.27
N ALA A 87 -5.64 3.83 -12.96
CA ALA A 87 -5.63 5.17 -12.41
C ALA A 87 -4.42 6.00 -12.88
N PHE A 88 -3.24 5.37 -12.98
CA PHE A 88 -2.03 6.00 -13.47
C PHE A 88 -2.07 6.23 -15.00
N GLY A 89 -2.67 5.32 -15.76
CA GLY A 89 -2.76 5.40 -17.23
C GLY A 89 -3.77 6.42 -17.78
N LYS A 90 -4.55 7.10 -16.94
CA LYS A 90 -5.45 8.19 -17.39
C LYS A 90 -4.65 9.42 -17.85
N SER A 91 -5.31 10.29 -18.63
CA SER A 91 -4.75 11.58 -19.06
C SER A 91 -5.65 12.73 -18.59
N PRO A 92 -5.23 13.55 -17.60
CA PRO A 92 -4.01 13.38 -16.80
C PRO A 92 -4.11 12.16 -15.84
N PRO A 93 -2.98 11.63 -15.34
CA PRO A 93 -2.98 10.56 -14.33
C PRO A 93 -3.81 10.96 -13.11
N LYS A 94 -4.47 9.99 -12.48
CA LYS A 94 -5.28 10.21 -11.26
C LYS A 94 -4.50 9.97 -9.98
N VAL A 95 -3.43 9.19 -10.03
CA VAL A 95 -2.56 8.87 -8.89
C VAL A 95 -1.09 9.13 -9.25
N PRO A 96 -0.24 9.46 -8.26
CA PRO A 96 1.18 9.66 -8.53
C PRO A 96 1.92 8.35 -8.76
N GLU A 97 3.03 8.45 -9.50
CA GLU A 97 3.94 7.33 -9.77
C GLU A 97 4.43 6.62 -8.48
N ILE A 98 4.78 7.38 -7.44
CA ILE A 98 5.21 6.79 -6.17
C ILE A 98 4.14 5.91 -5.52
N PHE A 99 2.85 6.20 -5.73
CA PHE A 99 1.76 5.36 -5.24
C PHE A 99 1.52 4.13 -6.12
N ARG A 100 1.71 4.26 -7.43
CA ARG A 100 1.75 3.11 -8.35
C ARG A 100 2.85 2.13 -7.92
N ASP A 101 4.07 2.62 -7.73
CA ASP A 101 5.22 1.80 -7.35
C ASP A 101 5.05 1.18 -5.98
N PHE A 102 4.46 1.91 -5.02
CA PHE A 102 4.06 1.37 -3.73
C PHE A 102 3.19 0.14 -3.92
N ILE A 103 2.06 0.26 -4.62
CA ILE A 103 1.13 -0.86 -4.79
C ILE A 103 1.77 -2.01 -5.55
N GLN A 104 2.47 -1.74 -6.66
CA GLN A 104 3.10 -2.77 -7.49
C GLN A 104 4.12 -3.59 -6.72
N LYS A 105 5.06 -2.94 -6.03
CA LYS A 105 6.10 -3.63 -5.26
C LYS A 105 5.49 -4.47 -4.14
N ASN A 106 4.50 -3.93 -3.41
CA ASN A 106 3.86 -4.67 -2.32
C ASN A 106 3.01 -5.85 -2.84
N VAL A 107 2.30 -5.70 -3.96
CA VAL A 107 1.55 -6.81 -4.59
C VAL A 107 2.50 -7.91 -5.06
N LEU A 108 3.66 -7.55 -5.62
CA LEU A 108 4.69 -8.52 -6.01
C LEU A 108 5.30 -9.25 -4.81
N ALA A 109 5.51 -8.57 -3.69
CA ALA A 109 6.14 -9.15 -2.50
C ALA A 109 5.22 -10.13 -1.74
N VAL A 110 3.90 -9.91 -1.75
CA VAL A 110 2.94 -10.78 -1.06
C VAL A 110 2.74 -12.10 -1.82
N LYS A 111 3.14 -13.23 -1.22
CA LYS A 111 2.97 -14.58 -1.80
C LYS A 111 2.01 -15.44 -0.99
N THR A 112 1.98 -15.25 0.32
CA THR A 112 1.25 -16.05 1.29
C THR A 112 0.21 -15.23 2.04
N GLU A 113 -0.71 -15.92 2.71
CA GLU A 113 -1.67 -15.29 3.62
C GLU A 113 -0.96 -14.53 4.73
N LYS A 114 0.17 -15.08 5.23
CA LYS A 114 1.02 -14.43 6.23
C LYS A 114 1.60 -13.11 5.71
N ASP A 115 2.14 -13.10 4.49
CA ASP A 115 2.67 -11.87 3.88
C ASP A 115 1.61 -10.79 3.76
N PHE A 116 0.36 -11.17 3.47
CA PHE A 116 -0.74 -10.23 3.41
C PHE A 116 -1.16 -9.73 4.79
N LEU A 117 -1.47 -10.66 5.72
CA LEU A 117 -2.07 -10.34 7.02
C LEU A 117 -1.09 -9.70 8.00
N GLU A 118 0.15 -10.17 8.02
CA GLU A 118 1.18 -9.77 8.99
C GLU A 118 2.27 -8.90 8.38
N GLY A 119 2.34 -8.82 7.04
CA GLY A 119 3.30 -8.01 6.30
C GLY A 119 2.68 -6.73 5.73
N PHE A 120 1.96 -6.89 4.63
CA PHE A 120 1.40 -5.79 3.84
C PHE A 120 0.34 -4.98 4.59
N LEU A 121 -0.60 -5.64 5.28
CA LEU A 121 -1.67 -4.93 5.96
C LEU A 121 -1.15 -3.97 7.05
N PRO A 122 -0.29 -4.39 7.99
CA PRO A 122 0.32 -3.47 8.96
C PRO A 122 1.13 -2.35 8.30
N HIS A 123 1.85 -2.64 7.20
CA HIS A 123 2.59 -1.64 6.45
C HIS A 123 1.66 -0.57 5.85
N PHE A 124 0.59 -1.00 5.17
CA PHE A 124 -0.37 -0.08 4.57
C PHE A 124 -1.17 0.69 5.63
N GLU A 125 -1.51 0.04 6.75
CA GLU A 125 -2.14 0.69 7.90
C GLU A 125 -1.24 1.78 8.50
N ALA A 126 0.05 1.52 8.66
CA ALA A 126 1.01 2.51 9.14
C ALA A 126 1.10 3.73 8.19
N LEU A 127 1.14 3.49 6.88
CA LEU A 127 1.09 4.56 5.88
C LEU A 127 -0.19 5.39 5.98
N VAL A 128 -1.36 4.76 6.08
CA VAL A 128 -2.65 5.47 6.18
C VAL A 128 -2.76 6.23 7.51
N GLY A 129 -2.34 5.61 8.61
CA GLY A 129 -2.42 6.19 9.95
C GLY A 129 -1.51 7.40 10.11
N PHE A 130 -0.20 7.23 9.89
CA PHE A 130 0.77 8.32 9.98
C PHE A 130 0.60 9.34 8.84
N GLY A 131 0.14 8.90 7.67
CA GLY A 131 -0.08 9.75 6.51
C GLY A 131 -1.35 10.61 6.55
N SER A 132 -2.27 10.32 7.47
CA SER A 132 -3.61 10.93 7.50
C SER A 132 -3.62 12.46 7.54
N ALA A 133 -2.62 13.09 8.16
CA ALA A 133 -2.48 14.55 8.22
C ALA A 133 -2.04 15.18 6.89
N TYR A 134 -1.44 14.42 5.98
CA TYR A 134 -0.89 14.91 4.72
C TYR A 134 -1.88 14.77 3.56
N PHE A 135 -2.71 13.73 3.56
CA PHE A 135 -3.65 13.46 2.48
C PHE A 135 -4.87 14.38 2.55
N ARG A 136 -4.93 15.36 1.66
CA ARG A 136 -6.07 16.28 1.55
C ARG A 136 -7.28 15.59 0.92
N SER A 137 -8.48 16.02 1.31
CA SER A 137 -9.71 15.72 0.57
C SER A 137 -9.62 16.36 -0.82
N GLU A 138 -10.14 15.71 -1.86
CA GLU A 138 -10.33 16.37 -3.15
C GLU A 138 -11.15 17.66 -2.91
N ARG A 139 -10.59 18.81 -3.28
CA ARG A 139 -11.39 20.04 -3.41
C ARG A 139 -12.12 19.89 -4.74
N ASN A 140 -13.42 19.65 -4.67
CA ASN A 140 -14.33 19.79 -5.81
C ASN A 140 -14.23 21.19 -6.41
#